data_AF-A0A1C5TZL2-F1
#
_entry.id   AF-A0A1C5TZL2-F1
#
_cell.length_a   1.000
_cell.length_b   1.000
_cell.length_c   1.000
_cell.angle_alpha   90.00
_cell.angle_beta   90.00
_cell.angle_gamma   90.00
#
_symmetry.space_group_name_H-M   'P 1'
#
loop_
_entity.id
_entity.type
_entity.pdbx_description
1 polymer ?
#
loop_
_entity_poly.entity_id
_entity_poly.type
_entity_poly.pdbx_seq_one_letter_code
_entity_poly.pdbx_strand_id
1 'polypeptide(L)'
;MSATEQEYKNHIKELEQQVRLLKEQVDFLTRKLYGTKSEKTSTLEIEEQMSLFNEIETCADPDAHEPELVEIEKHLRKRKYTGQREELVKNLPHSKVLHTIDEREQILQLQPILYIGPTT
;
A
#
# COMPACT_ATOMS: atom_id res chain seq x y z
N MET A 1 -35.41 40.57 -19.59
CA MET A 1 -35.16 39.13 -19.74
C MET A 1 -36.49 38.42 -19.51
N SER A 2 -36.86 37.49 -20.40
CA SER A 2 -38.15 36.82 -20.34
C SER A 2 -38.25 35.96 -19.07
N ALA A 3 -39.43 35.85 -18.45
CA ALA A 3 -39.64 34.99 -17.27
C ALA A 3 -39.17 33.55 -17.53
N THR A 4 -39.31 33.09 -18.77
CA THR A 4 -38.85 31.78 -19.25
C THR A 4 -37.32 31.64 -19.23
N GLU A 5 -36.57 32.69 -19.59
CA GLU A 5 -35.09 32.67 -19.48
C GLU A 5 -34.64 32.56 -18.03
N GLN A 6 -35.39 33.17 -17.10
CA GLN A 6 -35.05 33.11 -15.69
C GLN A 6 -35.32 31.73 -15.10
N GLU A 7 -36.41 31.08 -15.49
CA GLU A 7 -36.68 29.67 -15.16
C GLU A 7 -35.56 28.75 -15.66
N TYR A 8 -35.14 28.90 -16.93
CA TYR A 8 -34.04 28.10 -17.47
C TYR A 8 -32.73 28.32 -16.70
N LYS A 9 -32.41 29.56 -16.35
CA LYS A 9 -31.22 29.86 -15.53
C LYS A 9 -31.27 29.23 -14.15
N ASN A 10 -32.44 29.21 -13.52
CA ASN A 10 -32.60 28.59 -12.21
C ASN A 10 -32.44 27.07 -12.31
N HIS A 11 -33.03 26.47 -13.35
CA HIS A 11 -32.96 25.02 -13.57
C HIS A 11 -31.53 24.57 -13.90
N ILE A 12 -30.79 25.34 -14.69
CA ILE A 12 -29.37 25.09 -14.97
C ILE A 12 -28.55 25.09 -13.68
N LYS A 13 -28.74 26.09 -12.81
CA LYS A 13 -28.01 26.17 -11.53
C LYS A 13 -28.30 24.99 -10.62
N GLU A 14 -29.56 24.55 -10.57
CA GLU A 14 -29.97 23.41 -9.76
C GLU A 14 -29.37 22.10 -10.29
N LEU A 15 -29.38 21.91 -11.59
CA LEU A 15 -28.73 20.76 -12.25
C LEU A 15 -27.21 20.77 -12.02
N GLU A 16 -26.56 21.92 -12.11
CA GLU A 16 -25.12 22.07 -11.83
C GLU A 16 -24.78 21.70 -10.38
N GLN A 17 -25.62 22.11 -9.42
CA GLN A 17 -25.47 21.72 -8.02
C GLN A 17 -25.63 20.22 -7.81
N GLN A 18 -26.63 19.60 -8.43
CA GLN A 18 -26.85 18.15 -8.33
C GLN A 18 -25.68 17.38 -8.93
N VAL A 19 -25.17 17.80 -10.09
CA VAL A 19 -24.00 17.18 -10.73
C VAL A 19 -22.75 17.28 -9.85
N ARG A 20 -22.55 18.44 -9.20
CA ARG A 20 -21.43 18.62 -8.27
C ARG A 20 -21.55 17.66 -7.08
N LEU A 21 -22.72 17.59 -6.45
CA LEU A 21 -22.96 16.71 -5.31
C LEU A 21 -22.75 15.24 -5.68
N LEU A 22 -23.26 14.81 -6.84
CA LEU A 22 -23.08 13.46 -7.35
C LEU A 22 -21.60 13.11 -7.56
N LYS A 23 -20.81 14.04 -8.11
CA LYS A 23 -19.36 13.83 -8.27
C LYS A 23 -18.66 13.67 -6.93
N GLU A 24 -18.99 14.52 -5.94
CA GLU A 24 -18.43 14.42 -4.59
C GLU A 24 -18.78 13.07 -3.93
N GLN A 25 -20.01 12.58 -4.10
CA GLN A 25 -20.42 11.25 -3.61
C GLN A 25 -19.67 10.11 -4.31
N VAL A 26 -19.52 10.17 -5.63
CA VAL A 26 -18.76 9.18 -6.39
C VAL A 26 -17.29 9.16 -5.96
N ASP A 27 -16.67 10.32 -5.81
CA ASP A 27 -15.27 10.43 -5.34
C ASP A 27 -15.11 9.85 -3.93
N PHE A 28 -16.06 10.14 -3.04
CA PHE A 28 -16.08 9.59 -1.68
C PHE A 28 -16.18 8.06 -1.69
N LEU A 29 -17.14 7.50 -2.43
CA LEU A 29 -17.33 6.05 -2.51
C LEU A 29 -16.15 5.35 -3.19
N THR A 30 -15.60 5.95 -4.24
CA THR A 30 -14.41 5.46 -4.94
C THR A 30 -13.22 5.41 -4.00
N ARG A 31 -12.98 6.48 -3.23
CA ARG A 31 -11.92 6.52 -2.22
C ARG A 31 -12.18 5.54 -1.06
N LYS A 32 -13.44 5.28 -0.71
CA LYS A 32 -13.79 4.29 0.33
C LYS A 32 -13.55 2.84 -0.11
N LEU A 33 -13.83 2.54 -1.38
CA LEU A 33 -13.66 1.19 -1.96
C LEU A 33 -12.19 0.92 -2.33
N TYR A 34 -11.57 1.87 -3.03
CA TYR A 34 -10.26 1.70 -3.69
C TYR A 34 -9.17 2.63 -3.18
N GLY A 35 -9.50 3.57 -2.29
CA GLY A 35 -8.49 4.43 -1.68
C GLY A 35 -7.63 3.65 -0.69
N THR A 36 -6.44 4.18 -0.43
CA THR A 36 -5.52 3.63 0.56
C THR A 36 -6.19 3.62 1.92
N LYS A 37 -6.61 2.43 2.36
CA LYS A 37 -7.03 2.22 3.74
C LYS A 37 -5.75 2.17 4.56
N SER A 38 -5.62 3.03 5.56
CA SER A 38 -4.72 2.73 6.65
C SER A 38 -5.24 1.44 7.26
N GLU A 39 -4.47 0.36 7.17
CA GLU A 39 -4.71 -0.87 7.91
C GLU A 39 -4.61 -0.52 9.40
N LYS A 40 -5.67 0.04 9.96
CA LYS A 40 -5.86 0.03 11.40
C LYS A 40 -6.31 -1.38 11.73
N THR A 41 -5.33 -2.24 11.95
CA THR A 41 -5.47 -3.66 12.34
C THR A 41 -6.40 -3.84 13.55
N SER A 42 -6.70 -2.76 14.30
CA SER A 42 -7.64 -2.75 15.42
C SER A 42 -9.08 -3.11 15.08
N THR A 43 -9.49 -3.14 13.80
CA THR A 43 -10.90 -3.44 13.42
C THR A 43 -11.10 -4.85 12.89
N LEU A 44 -10.00 -5.58 12.66
CA LEU A 44 -10.06 -7.00 12.36
C LEU A 44 -9.78 -7.73 13.67
N GLU A 45 -10.84 -8.00 14.43
CA GLU A 45 -10.83 -8.98 15.53
C GLU A 45 -10.63 -10.38 14.94
N ILE A 46 -9.49 -10.61 14.29
CA ILE A 46 -9.01 -11.95 14.03
C ILE A 46 -8.49 -12.41 15.39
N GLU A 47 -9.37 -13.04 16.16
CA GLU A 47 -9.14 -13.46 17.56
C GLU A 47 -7.83 -14.23 17.79
N GLU A 48 -7.22 -14.76 16.72
CA GLU A 48 -6.00 -15.56 16.73
C GLU A 48 -4.72 -14.82 16.28
N GLN A 49 -4.84 -13.64 15.67
CA GLN A 49 -3.64 -12.95 15.16
C GLN A 49 -3.04 -12.06 16.26
N MET A 50 -1.91 -12.49 16.80
CA MET A 50 -1.12 -11.68 17.73
C MET A 50 -0.73 -10.35 17.09
N SER A 51 -0.85 -9.26 17.86
CA SER A 51 -0.41 -7.94 17.43
C SER A 51 1.12 -7.87 17.46
N LEU A 52 1.76 -8.36 16.41
CA LEU A 52 3.22 -8.48 16.30
C LEU A 52 3.94 -7.13 16.22
N PHE A 53 3.23 -6.05 15.91
CA PHE A 53 3.82 -4.74 15.59
C PHE A 53 3.28 -3.59 16.45
N ASN A 54 2.47 -3.86 17.48
CA ASN A 54 1.87 -2.81 18.33
C ASN A 54 2.48 -2.78 19.74
N GLU A 55 3.70 -3.32 19.90
CA GLU A 55 4.38 -3.41 21.20
C GLU A 55 4.61 -2.02 21.81
N ILE A 56 4.94 -1.03 20.98
CA ILE A 56 5.26 0.33 21.44
C ILE A 56 4.01 1.01 22.02
N GLU A 57 2.86 0.92 21.33
CA GLU A 57 1.61 1.52 21.79
C GLU A 57 1.04 0.81 23.02
N THR A 58 1.21 -0.52 23.13
CA THR A 58 0.74 -1.27 24.30
C THR A 58 1.61 -1.05 25.53
N CYS A 59 2.91 -0.83 25.34
CA CYS A 59 3.87 -0.68 26.43
C CYS A 59 4.16 0.79 26.78
N ALA A 60 3.52 1.75 26.10
CA ALA A 60 3.70 3.16 26.35
C ALA A 60 3.10 3.56 27.71
N ASP A 61 3.94 4.16 28.55
CA ASP A 61 3.51 4.79 29.80
C ASP A 61 3.02 6.22 29.49
N PRO A 62 1.74 6.55 29.74
CA PRO A 62 1.20 7.88 29.46
C PRO A 62 1.80 8.98 30.33
N ASP A 63 2.39 8.62 31.49
CA ASP A 63 2.99 9.57 32.42
C ASP A 63 4.51 9.71 32.22
N ALA A 64 5.09 8.99 31.25
CA ALA A 64 6.51 9.09 30.94
C ALA A 64 6.87 10.49 30.41
N HIS A 65 7.98 11.05 30.92
CA HIS A 65 8.49 12.33 30.47
C HIS A 65 9.06 12.21 29.04
N GLU A 66 8.63 13.10 28.15
CA GLU A 66 9.18 13.17 26.79
C GLU A 66 10.69 13.44 26.85
N PRO A 67 11.53 12.69 26.11
CA PRO A 67 12.96 12.92 26.10
C PRO A 67 13.30 14.27 25.47
N GLU A 68 14.32 14.93 26.01
CA GLU A 68 14.82 16.19 25.46
C GLU A 68 15.35 16.00 24.03
N LEU A 69 14.92 16.87 23.12
CA LEU A 69 15.37 16.85 21.72
C LEU A 69 16.81 17.32 21.64
N VAL A 70 17.74 16.37 21.63
CA VAL A 70 19.16 16.65 21.37
C VAL A 70 19.39 16.80 19.88
N GLU A 71 19.90 17.94 19.44
CA GLU A 71 20.31 18.14 18.05
C GLU A 71 21.61 17.35 17.78
N ILE A 72 21.46 16.16 17.19
CA ILE A 72 22.59 15.30 16.83
C ILE A 72 23.25 15.84 15.56
N GLU A 73 24.58 15.93 15.56
CA GLU A 73 25.36 16.32 14.37
C GLU A 73 24.99 15.43 13.17
N LYS A 74 24.68 16.06 12.04
CA LYS A 74 24.23 15.36 10.83
C LYS A 74 25.33 14.41 10.36
N HIS A 75 25.03 13.11 10.34
CA HIS A 75 25.95 12.13 9.76
C HIS A 75 26.12 12.39 8.26
N LEU A 76 27.31 12.85 7.85
CA LEU A 76 27.63 13.00 6.43
C LEU A 76 27.99 11.63 5.85
N ARG A 77 27.14 11.11 4.97
CA ARG A 77 27.45 9.90 4.20
C ARG A 77 28.43 10.26 3.08
N LYS A 78 29.55 9.56 3.01
CA LYS A 78 30.44 9.63 1.84
C LYS A 78 29.70 9.09 0.61
N ARG A 79 29.80 9.78 -0.53
CA ARG A 79 29.26 9.27 -1.79
C ARG A 79 29.97 7.98 -2.18
N LYS A 80 29.19 6.97 -2.61
CA LYS A 80 29.73 5.75 -3.21
C LYS A 80 30.29 6.08 -4.60
N TYR A 81 31.43 5.49 -4.95
CA TYR A 81 32.00 5.53 -6.29
C TYR A 81 31.87 4.15 -6.96
N THR A 82 31.88 4.14 -8.29
CA THR A 82 31.87 2.91 -9.10
C THR A 82 33.10 2.06 -8.77
N GLY A 83 32.92 0.79 -8.39
CA GLY A 83 34.02 -0.09 -7.96
C GLY A 83 34.19 -0.24 -6.44
N GLN A 84 33.55 0.63 -5.63
CA GLN A 84 33.71 0.59 -4.17
C GLN A 84 33.24 -0.75 -3.57
N ARG A 85 32.16 -1.33 -4.12
CA ARG A 85 31.62 -2.60 -3.61
C ARG A 85 32.57 -3.74 -3.94
N GLU A 86 33.09 -3.77 -5.16
CA GLU A 86 34.02 -4.77 -5.67
C GLU A 86 35.32 -4.79 -4.86
N GLU A 87 35.85 -3.61 -4.52
CA GLU A 87 37.03 -3.48 -3.65
C GLU A 87 36.77 -4.01 -2.24
N LEU A 88 35.63 -3.65 -1.63
CA LEU A 88 35.26 -4.08 -0.29
C LEU A 88 35.09 -5.60 -0.18
N VAL A 89 34.59 -6.26 -1.23
CA VAL A 89 34.32 -7.71 -1.23
C VAL A 89 35.47 -8.55 -1.80
N LYS A 90 36.52 -7.93 -2.35
CA LYS A 90 37.61 -8.64 -3.05
C LYS A 90 38.31 -9.71 -2.19
N ASN A 91 38.45 -9.45 -0.90
CA ASN A 91 39.16 -10.32 0.05
C ASN A 91 38.21 -11.20 0.89
N LEU A 92 36.90 -11.15 0.65
CA LEU A 92 35.94 -11.98 1.37
C LEU A 92 35.86 -13.37 0.71
N PRO A 93 35.82 -14.45 1.51
CA PRO A 93 35.63 -15.79 0.97
C PRO A 93 34.26 -15.86 0.26
N HIS A 94 34.27 -16.23 -1.02
CA HIS A 94 33.06 -16.39 -1.83
C HIS A 94 33.01 -17.80 -2.40
N SER A 95 31.92 -18.52 -2.10
CA SER A 95 31.62 -19.82 -2.68
C SER A 95 30.30 -19.74 -3.44
N LYS A 96 30.29 -20.15 -4.71
CA LYS A 96 29.08 -20.31 -5.51
C LYS A 96 28.71 -21.78 -5.49
N VAL A 97 27.57 -22.11 -4.88
CA VAL A 97 27.01 -23.46 -4.87
C VAL A 97 25.72 -23.44 -5.67
N LEU A 98 25.66 -24.24 -6.73
CA LEU A 98 24.44 -24.42 -7.52
C LEU A 98 23.63 -25.56 -6.89
N HIS A 99 22.42 -25.24 -6.45
CA HIS A 99 21.45 -26.24 -6.02
C HIS A 99 20.44 -26.46 -7.14
N THR A 100 20.68 -27.48 -7.97
CA THR A 100 19.73 -27.92 -8.99
C THR A 100 18.83 -29.01 -8.41
N ILE A 101 17.52 -28.89 -8.64
CA ILE A 101 16.56 -29.95 -8.35
C ILE A 101 16.68 -31.01 -9.44
N ASP A 102 16.65 -32.29 -9.07
CA ASP A 102 16.67 -33.40 -10.04
C ASP A 102 15.48 -33.27 -11.01
N GLU A 103 15.66 -33.62 -12.29
CA GLU A 103 14.63 -33.44 -13.33
C GLU A 103 13.33 -34.18 -12.97
N ARG A 104 13.44 -35.26 -12.20
CA ARG A 104 12.31 -36.08 -11.72
C ARG A 104 11.46 -35.38 -10.66
N GLU A 105 12.05 -34.42 -9.95
CA GLU A 105 11.40 -33.61 -8.91
C GLU A 105 10.91 -32.27 -9.47
N GLN A 106 11.30 -31.90 -10.70
CA GLN A 106 10.79 -30.75 -11.45
C GLN A 106 9.40 -31.04 -12.02
N ILE A 107 8.45 -31.41 -11.15
CA ILE A 107 7.06 -31.66 -11.54
C ILE A 107 6.27 -30.36 -11.39
N LEU A 108 6.00 -29.69 -12.52
CA LEU A 108 4.92 -28.69 -12.56
C LEU A 108 3.59 -29.45 -12.57
N GLN A 109 2.91 -29.49 -11.43
CA GLN A 109 1.53 -30.00 -11.35
C GLN A 109 0.57 -29.02 -12.03
N LEU A 110 0.61 -28.95 -13.36
CA LEU A 110 -0.45 -28.32 -14.13
C LEU A 110 -1.63 -29.30 -14.15
N GLN A 111 -2.56 -29.11 -13.23
CA GLN A 111 -3.88 -29.74 -13.31
C GLN A 111 -4.56 -29.19 -14.58
N PRO A 112 -4.92 -30.03 -15.57
CA PRO A 112 -5.67 -29.54 -16.71
C PRO A 112 -7.05 -29.12 -16.21
N ILE A 113 -7.35 -27.82 -16.29
CA ILE A 113 -8.71 -27.32 -16.13
C ILE A 113 -9.51 -27.93 -17.27
N LEU A 114 -10.45 -28.82 -16.95
CA LEU A 114 -11.37 -29.40 -17.91
C LEU A 114 -12.19 -28.27 -18.53
N TYR A 115 -11.84 -27.85 -19.74
CA TYR A 115 -12.61 -26.88 -20.51
C TYR A 115 -13.91 -27.54 -20.94
N ILE A 116 -15.00 -27.23 -20.24
CA ILE A 116 -16.36 -27.56 -20.69
C ILE A 116 -16.80 -26.40 -21.58
N GLY A 117 -16.65 -26.57 -22.90
CA GLY A 117 -17.15 -25.62 -23.89
C GLY A 117 -18.67 -25.54 -23.87
N PRO A 118 -19.27 -24.44 -24.37
CA PRO A 118 -20.72 -24.26 -24.35
C PRO A 118 -21.39 -25.30 -25.26
N THR A 119 -22.33 -26.06 -24.70
CA THR A 119 -23.28 -26.86 -25.47
C THR A 119 -24.19 -25.91 -26.26
N THR A 120 -24.32 -26.21 -27.55
CA THR A 120 -25.18 -25.56 -28.56
C THR A 120 -26.52 -25.05 -28.06
#